data_AF-A0A3D3FDH8-F1
#
_entry.id   AF-A0A3D3FDH8-F1
#
_cell.length_a   1.000
_cell.length_b   1.000
_cell.length_c   1.000
_cell.angle_alpha   90.00
_cell.angle_beta   90.00
_cell.angle_gamma   90.00
#
_symmetry.space_group_name_H-M   'P 1'
#
loop_
_entity.id
_entity.type
_entity.pdbx_description
1 polymer ?
#
loop_
_entity_poly.entity_id
_entity_poly.type
_entity_poly.pdbx_seq_one_letter_code
_entity_poly.pdbx_strand_id
1 'polypeptide(L)'
;MQLYLKPEGGPDLMFSVFDRNGKGACEVFGKIVPIGSFFVLRMSDGKTVARMKGVCLPSSIRYSVACGPRKIRFQVRPTAISHRSVRFKGVGWRFRGNLITRSFDILNDEKMNPAKTIMTHGRCW
;
A
#
# COMPACT_ATOMS: atom_id res chain seq x y z
N MET A 1 -3.64 0.85 15.83
CA MET A 1 -4.73 0.48 14.89
C MET A 1 -4.30 -0.77 14.16
N GLN A 2 -5.17 -1.78 14.06
CA GLN A 2 -4.91 -3.02 13.35
C GLN A 2 -5.97 -3.18 12.26
N LEU A 3 -5.53 -3.52 11.05
CA LEU A 3 -6.38 -3.65 9.87
C LEU A 3 -6.13 -5.01 9.22
N TYR A 4 -7.18 -5.59 8.67
CA TYR A 4 -7.18 -6.88 8.00
C TYR A 4 -7.63 -6.71 6.56
N LEU A 5 -6.95 -7.39 5.63
CA LEU A 5 -7.24 -7.35 4.20
C LEU A 5 -7.84 -8.69 3.79
N LYS A 6 -9.07 -8.68 3.28
CA LYS A 6 -9.71 -9.82 2.64
C LYS A 6 -9.72 -9.61 1.13
N PRO A 7 -9.10 -10.49 0.33
CA PRO A 7 -9.26 -10.44 -1.12
C PRO A 7 -10.70 -10.78 -1.52
N GLU A 8 -11.22 -10.08 -2.51
CA GLU A 8 -12.55 -10.34 -3.07
C GLU A 8 -12.40 -10.83 -4.53
N GLY A 9 -13.33 -11.66 -5.00
CA GLY A 9 -13.28 -12.29 -6.33
C GLY A 9 -14.08 -11.54 -7.40
N GLY A 10 -14.53 -10.32 -7.12
CA GLY A 10 -15.35 -9.53 -8.03
C GLY A 10 -14.55 -8.90 -9.18
N PRO A 11 -15.22 -8.37 -10.21
CA PRO A 11 -14.55 -7.77 -11.37
C PRO A 11 -13.76 -6.50 -11.02
N ASP A 12 -14.28 -5.69 -10.08
CA ASP A 12 -13.68 -4.40 -9.70
C ASP A 12 -13.31 -4.30 -8.22
N LEU A 13 -14.01 -5.02 -7.33
CA LEU A 13 -13.70 -5.02 -5.89
C LEU A 13 -12.54 -5.99 -5.64
N MET A 14 -11.39 -5.43 -5.24
CA MET A 14 -10.14 -6.17 -5.07
C MET A 14 -9.96 -6.62 -3.60
N PHE A 15 -10.22 -5.71 -2.66
CA PHE A 15 -10.07 -6.00 -1.23
C PHE A 15 -11.13 -5.31 -0.38
N SER A 16 -11.59 -6.03 0.63
CA SER A 16 -12.33 -5.46 1.77
C SER A 16 -11.35 -5.29 2.94
N VAL A 17 -11.35 -4.11 3.58
CA VAL A 17 -10.51 -3.79 4.73
C VAL A 17 -11.35 -3.76 5.99
N PHE A 18 -10.96 -4.53 6.99
CA PHE A 18 -11.65 -4.61 8.28
C PHE A 18 -10.79 -4.09 9.42
N ASP A 19 -11.41 -3.54 10.44
CA ASP A 19 -10.75 -3.28 11.72
C ASP A 19 -10.61 -4.55 12.56
N ARG A 20 -10.04 -4.42 13.76
CA ARG A 20 -9.86 -5.53 14.70
C ARG A 20 -11.14 -6.18 15.23
N ASN A 21 -12.28 -5.50 15.11
CA ASN A 21 -13.57 -6.00 15.54
C ASN A 21 -14.33 -6.65 14.37
N GLY A 22 -13.71 -6.76 13.18
CA GLY A 22 -14.36 -7.25 11.97
C GLY A 22 -15.30 -6.22 11.33
N LYS A 23 -15.30 -4.97 11.78
CA LYS A 23 -16.11 -3.92 11.15
C LYS A 23 -15.42 -3.43 9.88
N GLY A 24 -16.18 -3.31 8.79
CA GLY A 24 -15.69 -2.77 7.52
C GLY A 24 -15.17 -1.34 7.70
N ALA A 25 -13.90 -1.13 7.37
CA ALA A 25 -13.22 0.16 7.44
C ALA A 25 -13.26 0.87 6.08
N CYS A 26 -12.90 0.15 5.01
CA CYS A 26 -12.91 0.66 3.65
C CYS A 26 -12.80 -0.49 2.62
N GLU A 27 -13.00 -0.14 1.36
CA GLU A 27 -12.93 -1.06 0.22
C GLU A 27 -11.93 -0.53 -0.80
N VAL A 28 -11.19 -1.46 -1.43
CA VAL A 28 -10.26 -1.18 -2.51
C VAL A 28 -10.86 -1.68 -3.81
N PHE A 29 -11.24 -0.76 -4.67
CA PHE A 29 -11.65 -1.07 -6.03
C PHE A 29 -10.48 -0.83 -6.98
N GLY A 30 -10.41 -1.54 -8.08
CA GLY A 30 -9.40 -1.26 -9.09
C GLY A 30 -9.48 -2.12 -10.33
N LYS A 31 -8.55 -1.84 -11.22
CA LYS A 31 -8.35 -2.56 -12.48
C LYS A 31 -6.87 -2.66 -12.78
N ILE A 32 -6.44 -3.85 -13.19
CA ILE A 32 -5.08 -4.10 -13.66
C ILE A 32 -5.15 -4.28 -15.17
N VAL A 33 -4.27 -3.59 -15.89
CA VAL A 33 -4.12 -3.64 -17.36
C VAL A 33 -2.65 -3.86 -17.71
N PRO A 34 -2.31 -4.30 -18.94
CA PRO A 34 -0.91 -4.65 -19.26
C PRO A 34 0.12 -3.55 -18.95
N ILE A 35 -0.24 -2.27 -19.15
CA ILE A 35 0.68 -1.13 -18.99
C ILE A 35 0.68 -0.59 -17.54
N GLY A 36 -0.27 -1.01 -16.70
CA GLY A 36 -0.37 -0.45 -15.36
C GLY A 36 -1.61 -0.85 -14.58
N SER A 37 -1.96 -0.02 -13.62
CA SER A 37 -3.08 -0.31 -12.72
C SER A 37 -3.70 0.97 -12.19
N PHE A 38 -4.97 0.89 -11.84
CA PHE A 38 -5.69 1.96 -11.20
C PHE A 38 -6.46 1.39 -10.02
N PHE A 39 -6.37 2.04 -8.87
CA PHE A 39 -7.11 1.67 -7.68
C PHE A 39 -7.72 2.89 -7.02
N VAL A 40 -8.84 2.71 -6.35
CA VAL A 40 -9.47 3.70 -5.50
C VAL A 40 -9.78 3.09 -4.15
N LEU A 41 -9.53 3.86 -3.10
CA LEU A 41 -9.91 3.52 -1.73
C LEU A 41 -11.22 4.25 -1.41
N ARG A 42 -12.27 3.48 -1.12
CA ARG A 42 -13.61 3.98 -0.82
C ARG A 42 -13.96 3.67 0.63
N MET A 43 -14.47 4.65 1.35
CA MET A 43 -14.99 4.47 2.71
C MET A 43 -16.40 3.85 2.65
N SER A 44 -16.90 3.37 3.79
CA SER A 44 -18.24 2.76 3.89
C SER A 44 -19.40 3.68 3.50
N ASP A 45 -19.20 5.00 3.55
CA ASP A 45 -20.15 6.02 3.08
C ASP A 45 -20.12 6.23 1.54
N GLY A 46 -19.31 5.45 0.82
CA GLY A 46 -19.14 5.56 -0.62
C GLY A 46 -18.11 6.61 -1.07
N LYS A 47 -17.54 7.40 -0.14
CA LYS A 47 -16.59 8.45 -0.45
C LYS A 47 -15.24 7.89 -0.87
N THR A 48 -14.72 8.34 -2.01
CA THR A 48 -13.35 8.03 -2.43
C THR A 48 -12.37 8.92 -1.67
N VAL A 49 -11.50 8.33 -0.86
CA VAL A 49 -10.52 9.05 -0.02
C VAL A 49 -9.11 9.00 -0.59
N ALA A 50 -8.79 8.00 -1.41
CA ALA A 50 -7.51 7.92 -2.11
C ALA A 50 -7.65 7.31 -3.50
N ARG A 51 -6.74 7.70 -4.40
CA ARG A 51 -6.60 7.12 -5.73
C ARG A 51 -5.14 6.73 -5.95
N MET A 52 -4.91 5.56 -6.53
CA MET A 52 -3.59 5.05 -6.85
C MET A 52 -3.50 4.70 -8.32
N LYS A 53 -2.40 5.10 -8.96
CA LYS A 53 -2.05 4.70 -10.32
C LYS A 53 -0.72 3.97 -10.30
N GLY A 54 -0.66 2.77 -10.88
CA GLY A 54 0.55 2.00 -11.10
C GLY A 54 0.95 2.04 -12.57
N VAL A 55 2.25 2.07 -12.84
CA VAL A 55 2.84 1.88 -14.17
C VAL A 55 3.85 0.75 -14.08
N CYS A 56 3.67 -0.25 -14.95
CA CYS A 56 4.55 -1.41 -15.03
C CYS A 56 5.83 -1.03 -15.80
N LEU A 57 6.99 -1.37 -15.25
CA LEU A 57 8.30 -1.27 -15.89
C LEU A 57 8.97 -2.65 -15.86
N PRO A 58 9.96 -2.93 -16.73
CA PRO A 58 10.53 -4.27 -16.86
C PRO A 58 10.96 -4.95 -15.56
N SER A 59 11.46 -4.20 -14.57
CA SER A 59 11.95 -4.73 -13.29
C SER A 59 11.28 -4.12 -12.05
N SER A 60 10.24 -3.31 -12.24
CA SER A 60 9.61 -2.61 -11.12
C SER A 60 8.22 -2.08 -11.47
N ILE A 61 7.43 -1.75 -10.46
CA ILE A 61 6.17 -1.03 -10.64
C ILE A 61 6.28 0.31 -9.92
N ARG A 62 5.93 1.41 -10.59
CA ARG A 62 5.87 2.73 -9.98
C ARG A 62 4.43 3.09 -9.67
N TYR A 63 4.17 3.46 -8.43
CA TYR A 63 2.88 3.90 -7.96
C TYR A 63 2.89 5.38 -7.61
N SER A 64 1.79 6.05 -7.92
CA SER A 64 1.46 7.39 -7.43
C SER A 64 0.11 7.32 -6.72
N VAL A 65 0.08 7.75 -5.47
CA VAL A 65 -1.13 7.82 -4.64
C VAL A 65 -1.47 9.28 -4.38
N ALA A 66 -2.73 9.65 -4.59
CA ALA A 66 -3.29 10.92 -4.18
C ALA A 66 -4.33 10.69 -3.08
N CYS A 67 -4.18 11.40 -1.97
CA CYS A 67 -5.12 11.42 -0.83
C CYS A 67 -5.34 12.88 -0.43
N GLY A 68 -6.48 13.45 -0.86
CA GLY A 68 -6.70 14.89 -0.80
C GLY A 68 -5.57 15.69 -1.48
N PRO A 69 -4.97 16.69 -0.81
CA PRO A 69 -3.86 17.47 -1.37
C PRO A 69 -2.51 16.72 -1.36
N ARG A 70 -2.42 15.62 -0.62
CA ARG A 70 -1.16 14.87 -0.47
C ARG A 70 -0.95 13.92 -1.64
N LYS A 71 0.27 13.91 -2.17
CA LYS A 71 0.70 12.97 -3.21
C LYS A 71 1.94 12.22 -2.75
N ILE A 72 1.86 10.90 -2.76
CA ILE A 72 2.96 10.01 -2.41
C ILE A 72 3.32 9.21 -3.65
N ARG A 73 4.62 9.07 -3.93
CA ARG A 73 5.10 8.18 -4.99
C ARG A 73 5.95 7.09 -4.36
N PHE A 74 5.83 5.88 -4.87
CA PHE A 74 6.70 4.79 -4.47
C PHE A 74 6.98 3.84 -5.61
N GLN A 75 8.13 3.19 -5.56
CA GLN A 75 8.54 2.15 -6.50
C GLN A 75 8.61 0.83 -5.76
N VAL A 76 7.99 -0.20 -6.32
CA VAL A 76 8.09 -1.59 -5.86
C VAL A 76 8.98 -2.36 -6.82
N ARG A 77 9.98 -3.07 -6.28
CA ARG A 77 10.89 -3.98 -6.98
C ARG A 77 10.72 -5.37 -6.36
N PRO A 78 9.79 -6.20 -6.89
CA PRO A 78 9.47 -7.48 -6.27
C PRO A 78 10.67 -8.42 -6.13
N THR A 79 11.63 -8.33 -7.04
CA THR A 79 12.83 -9.18 -7.10
C THR A 79 14.04 -8.61 -6.36
N ALA A 80 13.94 -7.41 -5.77
CA ALA A 80 15.07 -6.83 -5.04
C ALA A 80 15.25 -7.49 -3.67
N ILE A 81 16.52 -7.72 -3.29
CA ILE A 81 16.90 -8.23 -1.98
C ILE A 81 16.40 -7.27 -0.88
N SER A 82 15.64 -7.84 0.07
CA SER A 82 14.91 -7.31 1.25
C SER A 82 14.86 -5.79 1.49
N HIS A 83 15.98 -5.08 1.54
CA HIS A 83 16.02 -3.68 2.00
C HIS A 83 15.72 -2.62 0.94
N ARG A 84 15.56 -3.00 -0.34
CA ARG A 84 15.29 -2.04 -1.45
C ARG A 84 14.05 -2.39 -2.27
N SER A 85 13.22 -3.31 -1.79
CA SER A 85 12.02 -3.76 -2.50
C SER A 85 10.95 -2.67 -2.59
N VAL A 86 10.92 -1.71 -1.67
CA VAL A 86 10.03 -0.53 -1.76
C VAL A 86 10.81 0.75 -1.50
N ARG A 87 10.67 1.74 -2.38
CA ARG A 87 11.28 3.07 -2.22
C ARG A 87 10.23 4.15 -2.33
N PHE A 88 10.09 4.96 -1.29
CA PHE A 88 9.18 6.11 -1.25
C PHE A 88 9.88 7.37 -1.81
N LYS A 89 9.08 8.29 -2.36
CA LYS A 89 9.50 9.61 -2.84
C LYS A 89 8.49 10.66 -2.41
N GLY A 90 8.98 11.79 -1.92
CA GLY A 90 8.15 12.91 -1.43
C GLY A 90 7.69 12.77 0.02
N VAL A 91 8.16 11.74 0.73
CA VAL A 91 7.95 11.50 2.16
C VAL A 91 9.23 10.90 2.74
N GLY A 92 9.56 11.20 3.99
CA GLY A 92 10.70 10.59 4.68
C GLY A 92 10.41 9.16 5.16
N TRP A 93 9.80 8.30 4.34
CA TRP A 93 9.47 6.93 4.75
C TRP A 93 10.48 5.91 4.26
N ARG A 94 10.72 4.88 5.08
CA ARG A 94 11.65 3.79 4.78
C ARG A 94 10.96 2.43 4.92
N PHE A 95 11.22 1.54 3.97
CA PHE A 95 10.81 0.15 4.03
C PHE A 95 11.86 -0.70 4.75
N ARG A 96 11.43 -1.62 5.63
CA ARG A 96 12.29 -2.59 6.31
C ARG A 96 11.58 -3.95 6.34
N GLY A 97 12.24 -5.01 5.91
CA GLY A 97 11.68 -6.37 5.95
C GLY A 97 11.64 -7.02 4.58
N ASN A 98 10.65 -7.86 4.33
CA ASN A 98 10.54 -8.65 3.11
C ASN A 98 9.12 -8.62 2.55
N LEU A 99 9.01 -8.13 1.31
CA LEU A 99 7.74 -7.99 0.60
C LEU A 99 7.14 -9.35 0.20
N ILE A 100 7.98 -10.32 -0.19
CA ILE A 100 7.56 -11.66 -0.63
C ILE A 100 6.99 -12.45 0.54
N THR A 101 7.66 -12.42 1.70
CA THR A 101 7.16 -13.12 2.89
C THR A 101 6.03 -12.38 3.60
N ARG A 102 5.68 -11.17 3.14
CA ARG A 102 4.66 -10.29 3.73
C ARG A 102 4.95 -9.97 5.20
N SER A 103 6.22 -9.70 5.50
CA SER A 103 6.68 -9.34 6.85
C SER A 103 7.58 -8.12 6.74
N PHE A 104 7.01 -6.94 6.94
CA PHE A 104 7.72 -5.68 6.77
C PHE A 104 7.13 -4.53 7.58
N ASP A 105 7.98 -3.54 7.85
CA ASP A 105 7.64 -2.26 8.45
C ASP A 105 7.81 -1.12 7.45
N ILE A 106 7.02 -0.07 7.67
CA ILE A 106 7.27 1.27 7.16
C ILE A 106 7.67 2.14 8.36
N LEU A 107 8.82 2.79 8.27
CA LEU A 107 9.33 3.70 9.28
C LEU A 107 9.26 5.14 8.78
N ASN A 108 9.07 6.08 9.70
CA ASN A 108 9.32 7.50 9.46
C ASN A 108 10.77 7.83 9.82
N ASP A 109 11.51 8.30 8.82
CA ASP A 109 12.93 8.67 8.81
C ASP A 109 13.13 10.19 8.88
N GLU A 110 12.07 10.96 9.13
CA GLU A 110 12.18 12.41 9.34
C GLU A 110 12.85 12.70 10.68
N LYS A 111 14.18 12.79 10.64
CA LYS A 111 15.08 13.42 11.63
C LYS A 111 15.16 12.80 13.03
N MET A 112 14.35 11.78 13.37
CA MET A 112 14.48 11.08 14.65
C MET A 112 15.42 9.89 14.56
N ASN A 113 16.35 9.79 15.52
CA ASN A 113 17.17 8.61 15.76
C ASN A 113 16.84 8.08 17.16
N PRO A 114 16.20 6.89 17.30
CA PRO A 114 15.87 5.94 16.24
C PRO A 114 14.62 6.32 15.42
N ALA A 115 14.58 5.85 14.16
CA ALA A 115 13.43 6.01 13.26
C ALA A 115 12.17 5.34 13.85
N LYS A 116 11.02 6.00 13.75
CA LYS A 116 9.76 5.53 14.34
C LYS A 116 8.98 4.64 13.37
N THR A 117 8.59 3.45 13.78
CA THR A 117 7.67 2.60 12.99
C THR A 117 6.30 3.28 12.89
N ILE A 118 5.78 3.41 11.66
CA ILE A 118 4.45 3.97 11.38
C ILE A 118 3.45 2.93 10.89
N MET A 119 3.93 1.81 10.34
CA MET A 119 3.09 0.69 9.93
C MET A 119 3.89 -0.60 10.01
N THR A 120 3.27 -1.66 10.50
CA THR A 120 3.80 -3.04 10.44
C THR A 120 2.80 -3.89 9.67
N HIS A 121 3.30 -4.64 8.70
CA HIS A 121 2.58 -5.68 7.99
C HIS A 121 3.17 -7.03 8.38
N GLY A 122 2.31 -7.89 8.92
CA GLY A 122 2.65 -9.28 9.24
C GLY A 122 1.66 -10.23 8.60
N ARG A 123 2.02 -11.51 8.57
CA ARG A 123 1.06 -12.57 8.22
C ARG A 123 -0.01 -12.65 9.30
N CYS A 124 -1.26 -12.48 8.91
CA CYS A 124 -2.39 -12.95 9.69
C CYS A 124 -2.70 -14.38 9.21
N TRP A 125 -2.86 -15.29 10.17
CA TRP A 125 -3.36 -16.64 9.94
C TRP A 125 -4.88 -16.60 9.88
#